data_AF-T2KIN5-F1
#
_entry.id   AF-T2KIN5-F1
#
_cell.length_a   1.000
_cell.length_b   1.000
_cell.length_c   1.000
_cell.angle_alpha   90.00
_cell.angle_beta   90.00
_cell.angle_gamma   90.00
#
_symmetry.space_group_name_H-M   'P 1'
#
loop_
_entity.id
_entity.type
_entity.pdbx_description
1 polymer ?
#
loop_
_entity_poly.entity_id
_entity_poly.type
_entity_poly.pdbx_seq_one_letter_code
_entity_poly.pdbx_strand_id
1 'polypeptide(L)'
;MSKQIVYYLIAFCFSTLLTAQEKQEVSIESLLYEMVDRDAIARYPDKNFRLNQASSYNRASKTVEDSVGWFTNHDFNKAETDHNFIRTEETDGEKEWVLMEHFGPGAIVRVWSPWLEQTEPGSDVIIRIYLDGNPEPVIEGNMITLFDGTGLIPTPFAHPSLRSGVSFFPIPYAKGCKITALKQPFFFQYTYRAYDDGTAVKTFTMEDFNKTKPLTAQIGKELNNPKNTKEGKRIAIDKKIKSNKEESVSLPQGMGAVRSLKLKLGDYKDPAITRSVILKMEFDGQETVWSPIGDFFGTGIGLNPVQGWYQTVEEDGTMSCRWVMPYQKSGKITVLNLGKKTIDVQLEATVGDWNWDSESMYFNAAWRGQYPVPTRPFSDWNYVTLKGRGVYVGDALTVMNPVRRWWGEGDEKIWVDGEDFPSIFGTGTEDYYAYSWGGRSTEFYEHPFHAQPRSYKYNKLNPKTANEKNSSGYSTETRTRALDGMPFERSLQLDMEVWSGTDCDMGYGVGVYWYGDANTTSNRTPDPKGVLELPPLPKGFPDNLEKNK
;
A
#
# COMPACT_ATOMS: atom_id res chain seq x y z
N MET A 1 35.18 24.68 -53.83
CA MET A 1 35.40 23.21 -53.66
C MET A 1 35.89 23.00 -52.25
N SER A 2 35.37 22.17 -51.36
CA SER A 2 34.10 21.44 -51.23
C SER A 2 33.92 21.19 -49.72
N LYS A 3 32.71 21.42 -49.21
CA LYS A 3 32.31 21.32 -47.81
C LYS A 3 32.40 19.87 -47.30
N GLN A 4 32.99 19.66 -46.12
CA GLN A 4 32.72 18.48 -45.29
C GLN A 4 31.37 18.68 -44.59
N ILE A 5 30.43 17.76 -44.82
CA ILE A 5 29.15 17.68 -44.13
C ILE A 5 29.22 16.47 -43.21
N VAL A 6 29.10 16.73 -41.91
CA VAL A 6 28.92 15.73 -40.84
C VAL A 6 27.45 15.30 -40.86
N TYR A 7 27.22 13.99 -40.91
CA TYR A 7 25.91 13.38 -40.71
C TYR A 7 25.52 13.47 -39.22
N TYR A 8 24.44 14.18 -38.91
CA TYR A 8 23.69 13.97 -37.67
C TYR A 8 22.45 13.13 -38.01
N LEU A 9 22.41 11.90 -37.48
CA LEU A 9 21.21 11.09 -37.43
C LEU A 9 20.20 11.79 -36.50
N ILE A 10 19.07 12.20 -37.06
CA ILE A 10 17.87 12.56 -36.32
C ILE A 10 17.22 11.23 -35.88
N ALA A 11 17.36 10.88 -34.61
CA ALA A 11 16.51 9.87 -33.99
C ALA A 11 15.14 10.51 -33.75
N PHE A 12 14.16 10.17 -34.60
CA PHE A 12 12.78 10.61 -34.46
C PHE A 12 12.16 9.96 -33.22
N CYS A 13 11.76 10.77 -32.24
CA CYS A 13 10.83 10.38 -31.19
C CYS A 13 9.51 9.94 -31.81
N PHE A 14 9.18 8.66 -31.74
CA PHE A 14 7.79 8.20 -31.84
C PHE A 14 7.14 8.41 -30.47
N SER A 15 6.57 9.60 -30.25
CA SER A 15 5.55 9.78 -29.22
C SER A 15 4.22 9.28 -29.77
N THR A 16 3.69 8.25 -29.13
CA THR A 16 2.38 7.65 -29.40
C THR A 16 1.27 8.68 -29.18
N LEU A 17 0.62 9.09 -30.25
CA LEU A 17 -0.69 9.72 -30.21
C LEU A 17 -1.72 8.61 -29.98
N LEU A 18 -2.05 8.31 -28.72
CA LEU A 18 -3.31 7.62 -28.42
C LEU A 18 -4.45 8.52 -28.90
N THR A 19 -5.39 7.94 -29.63
CA THR A 19 -6.59 8.66 -30.08
C THR A 19 -7.44 9.04 -28.87
N ALA A 20 -8.16 10.16 -28.92
CA ALA A 20 -8.98 10.65 -27.79
C ALA A 20 -10.05 9.64 -27.31
N GLN A 21 -10.37 8.64 -28.13
CA GLN A 21 -11.34 7.58 -27.82
C GLN A 21 -10.76 6.49 -26.90
N GLU A 22 -9.46 6.18 -26.99
CA GLU A 22 -8.78 5.23 -26.08
C GLU A 22 -8.61 5.81 -24.66
N LYS A 23 -8.70 7.13 -24.46
CA LYS A 23 -8.69 7.75 -23.13
C LYS A 23 -10.00 7.54 -22.35
N GLN A 24 -11.10 7.18 -23.01
CA GLN A 24 -12.41 7.05 -22.38
C GLN A 24 -12.78 5.64 -21.95
N GLU A 25 -12.10 4.60 -22.45
CA GLU A 25 -12.38 3.21 -22.10
C GLU A 25 -11.36 2.68 -21.08
N VAL A 26 -11.82 1.90 -20.09
CA VAL A 26 -10.93 1.17 -19.18
C VAL A 26 -10.41 -0.08 -19.90
N SER A 27 -9.10 -0.21 -20.05
CA SER A 27 -8.44 -1.36 -20.69
C SER A 27 -7.18 -1.78 -19.93
N ILE A 28 -6.50 -2.83 -20.39
CA ILE A 28 -5.18 -3.23 -19.84
C ILE A 28 -4.21 -2.05 -19.96
N GLU A 29 -4.15 -1.42 -21.14
CA GLU A 29 -3.26 -0.28 -21.41
C GLU A 29 -3.58 0.93 -20.53
N SER A 30 -4.86 1.32 -20.42
CA SER A 30 -5.23 2.48 -19.63
C SER A 30 -4.88 2.29 -18.15
N LEU A 31 -5.11 1.09 -17.61
CA LEU A 31 -4.81 0.74 -16.22
C LEU A 31 -3.29 0.64 -15.99
N LEU A 32 -2.51 0.12 -16.94
CA LEU A 32 -1.05 0.10 -16.85
C LEU A 32 -0.45 1.51 -16.82
N TYR A 33 -1.00 2.45 -17.60
CA TYR A 33 -0.58 3.86 -17.53
C TYR A 33 -1.02 4.52 -16.22
N GLU A 34 -2.26 4.31 -15.78
CA GLU A 34 -2.78 4.85 -14.53
C GLU A 34 -1.94 4.41 -13.32
N MET A 35 -1.47 3.15 -13.31
CA MET A 35 -0.67 2.58 -12.22
C MET A 35 0.59 3.39 -11.87
N VAL A 36 1.20 4.06 -12.86
CA VAL A 36 2.38 4.91 -12.67
C VAL A 36 2.10 6.40 -12.83
N ASP A 37 0.84 6.79 -13.02
CA ASP A 37 0.46 8.19 -13.11
C ASP A 37 0.28 8.80 -11.72
N ARG A 38 1.32 9.49 -11.26
CA ARG A 38 1.29 10.18 -9.96
C ARG A 38 0.41 11.43 -9.94
N ASP A 39 0.03 11.97 -11.11
CA ASP A 39 -0.89 13.10 -11.19
C ASP A 39 -2.34 12.61 -11.10
N ALA A 40 -2.64 11.42 -11.65
CA ALA A 40 -3.96 10.80 -11.59
C ALA A 40 -4.40 10.50 -10.14
N ILE A 41 -3.52 9.97 -9.29
CA ILE A 41 -3.86 9.66 -7.88
C ILE A 41 -4.17 10.92 -7.05
N ALA A 42 -3.64 12.08 -7.45
CA ALA A 42 -3.89 13.37 -6.79
C ALA A 42 -5.21 14.02 -7.24
N ARG A 43 -5.99 13.33 -8.08
CA ARG A 43 -7.29 13.73 -8.59
C ARG A 43 -8.35 12.71 -8.18
N TYR A 44 -9.57 13.19 -7.96
CA TYR A 44 -10.70 12.29 -7.80
C TYR A 44 -10.90 11.51 -9.12
N PRO A 45 -11.12 10.18 -9.09
CA PRO A 45 -11.21 9.39 -10.32
C PRO A 45 -12.31 9.90 -11.25
N ASP A 46 -11.96 10.14 -12.52
CA ASP A 46 -12.91 10.51 -13.60
C ASP A 46 -13.98 9.41 -13.80
N LYS A 47 -13.55 8.15 -13.73
CA LYS A 47 -14.44 6.99 -13.71
C LYS A 47 -14.60 6.52 -12.28
N ASN A 48 -15.75 6.81 -11.69
CA ASN A 48 -16.06 6.41 -10.32
C ASN A 48 -16.06 4.88 -10.21
N PHE A 49 -15.52 4.39 -9.10
CA PHE A 49 -15.54 2.97 -8.76
C PHE A 49 -15.59 2.81 -7.25
N ARG A 50 -15.96 1.60 -6.79
CA ARG A 50 -15.75 1.15 -5.42
C ARG A 50 -14.79 -0.02 -5.41
N LEU A 51 -13.84 0.00 -4.48
CA LEU A 51 -12.91 -1.10 -4.29
C LEU A 51 -13.57 -2.15 -3.40
N ASN A 52 -13.64 -3.39 -3.86
CA ASN A 52 -14.21 -4.51 -3.14
C ASN A 52 -13.21 -5.66 -3.06
N GLN A 53 -13.42 -6.57 -2.10
CA GLN A 53 -12.59 -7.76 -1.92
C GLN A 53 -13.44 -9.00 -1.74
N ALA A 54 -13.16 -10.02 -2.54
CA ALA A 54 -13.58 -11.38 -2.26
C ALA A 54 -12.43 -12.13 -1.57
N SER A 55 -12.62 -12.52 -0.31
CA SER A 55 -11.61 -13.23 0.47
C SER A 55 -12.18 -14.46 1.18
N SER A 56 -11.27 -15.25 1.74
CA SER A 56 -11.60 -16.36 2.64
C SER A 56 -11.93 -15.91 4.08
N TYR A 57 -12.25 -14.63 4.33
CA TYR A 57 -12.66 -14.17 5.67
C TYR A 57 -13.73 -15.08 6.29
N ASN A 58 -13.71 -15.22 7.61
CA ASN A 58 -14.62 -16.15 8.28
C ASN A 58 -16.10 -15.78 8.10
N ARG A 59 -16.92 -16.69 7.56
CA ARG A 59 -18.35 -16.45 7.30
C ARG A 59 -19.21 -16.31 8.57
N ALA A 60 -18.66 -16.58 9.75
CA ALA A 60 -19.32 -16.23 11.01
C ALA A 60 -19.31 -14.71 11.29
N SER A 61 -18.38 -13.95 10.69
CA SER A 61 -18.31 -12.50 10.80
C SER A 61 -19.47 -11.85 10.04
N LYS A 62 -20.49 -11.41 10.77
CA LYS A 62 -21.73 -10.83 10.21
C LYS A 62 -22.01 -9.41 10.67
N THR A 63 -21.80 -9.14 11.95
CA THR A 63 -22.15 -7.87 12.60
C THR A 63 -21.16 -7.57 13.71
N VAL A 64 -20.81 -6.30 13.91
CA VAL A 64 -19.87 -5.85 14.96
C VAL A 64 -20.35 -6.21 16.36
N GLU A 65 -21.66 -6.30 16.57
CA GLU A 65 -22.29 -6.62 17.85
C GLU A 65 -22.06 -8.07 18.29
N ASP A 66 -21.86 -9.01 17.35
CA ASP A 66 -21.49 -10.39 17.64
C ASP A 66 -19.98 -10.51 17.73
N SER A 67 -19.39 -10.12 18.86
CA SER A 67 -17.94 -10.13 19.04
C SER A 67 -17.31 -11.51 18.85
N VAL A 68 -18.05 -12.61 19.06
CA VAL A 68 -17.50 -13.96 18.87
C VAL A 68 -17.40 -14.27 17.38
N GLY A 69 -18.47 -14.02 16.63
CA GLY A 69 -18.49 -14.15 15.18
C GLY A 69 -17.52 -13.17 14.51
N TRP A 70 -17.42 -11.94 15.01
CA TRP A 70 -16.65 -10.86 14.39
C TRP A 70 -15.13 -11.09 14.41
N PHE A 71 -14.60 -11.64 15.51
CA PHE A 71 -13.15 -11.83 15.73
C PHE A 71 -12.71 -13.31 15.59
N THR A 72 -13.53 -14.16 14.97
CA THR A 72 -13.17 -15.58 14.82
C THR A 72 -12.22 -15.81 13.65
N ASN A 73 -10.98 -16.15 13.98
CA ASN A 73 -9.86 -16.26 13.05
C ASN A 73 -9.74 -17.65 12.37
N HIS A 74 -10.87 -18.17 11.90
CA HIS A 74 -10.92 -19.41 11.08
C HIS A 74 -11.37 -19.04 9.67
N ASP A 75 -10.52 -18.27 9.03
CA ASP A 75 -10.63 -17.55 7.76
C ASP A 75 -9.87 -18.24 6.61
N PHE A 76 -9.72 -19.56 6.76
CA PHE A 76 -9.09 -20.46 5.79
C PHE A 76 -9.94 -21.69 5.54
N ASN A 77 -9.56 -22.48 4.53
CA ASN A 77 -10.15 -23.79 4.30
C ASN A 77 -9.07 -24.89 4.29
N LYS A 78 -9.22 -25.88 5.17
CA LYS A 78 -8.41 -27.11 5.22
C LYS A 78 -9.25 -28.37 5.37
N ALA A 79 -10.40 -28.27 6.02
CA ALA A 79 -11.35 -29.36 6.20
C ALA A 79 -12.50 -29.25 5.19
N GLU A 80 -13.12 -30.38 4.85
CA GLU A 80 -14.32 -30.40 3.98
C GLU A 80 -15.50 -29.59 4.55
N THR A 81 -15.51 -29.38 5.87
CA THR A 81 -16.53 -28.57 6.57
C THR A 81 -16.28 -27.07 6.47
N ASP A 82 -15.09 -26.64 6.06
CA ASP A 82 -14.77 -25.22 5.90
C ASP A 82 -15.48 -24.66 4.66
N HIS A 83 -16.11 -23.50 4.81
CA HIS A 83 -16.93 -22.88 3.78
C HIS A 83 -16.63 -21.38 3.62
N ASN A 84 -15.35 -21.03 3.61
CA ASN A 84 -14.89 -19.67 3.41
C ASN A 84 -14.73 -19.35 1.91
N PHE A 85 -15.81 -19.57 1.16
CA PHE A 85 -15.97 -19.30 -0.28
C PHE A 85 -17.47 -19.04 -0.57
N ILE A 86 -17.86 -18.74 -1.81
CA ILE A 86 -19.24 -18.36 -2.12
C ILE A 86 -20.16 -19.58 -2.19
N ARG A 87 -19.77 -20.58 -2.99
CA ARG A 87 -20.52 -21.84 -3.22
C ARG A 87 -19.65 -22.84 -3.95
N THR A 88 -20.16 -24.06 -4.12
CA THR A 88 -19.63 -25.03 -5.10
C THR A 88 -20.59 -25.19 -6.26
N GLU A 89 -20.06 -25.33 -7.47
CA GLU A 89 -20.79 -25.64 -8.70
C GLU A 89 -20.30 -26.97 -9.27
N GLU A 90 -21.17 -27.68 -10.00
CA GLU A 90 -20.83 -28.91 -10.71
C GLU A 90 -21.31 -28.79 -12.15
N THR A 91 -20.38 -28.85 -13.11
CA THR A 91 -20.67 -28.79 -14.55
C THR A 91 -19.96 -29.96 -15.23
N ASP A 92 -20.70 -30.76 -15.99
CA ASP A 92 -20.17 -31.95 -16.69
C ASP A 92 -19.34 -32.91 -15.81
N GLY A 93 -19.69 -33.00 -14.52
CA GLY A 93 -19.03 -33.85 -13.53
C GLY A 93 -17.74 -33.27 -12.94
N GLU A 94 -17.37 -32.03 -13.28
CA GLU A 94 -16.28 -31.29 -12.66
C GLU A 94 -16.84 -30.34 -11.59
N LYS A 95 -16.31 -30.47 -10.37
CA LYS A 95 -16.69 -29.63 -9.23
C LYS A 95 -15.75 -28.43 -9.13
N GLU A 96 -16.33 -27.25 -9.03
CA GLU A 96 -15.60 -25.99 -8.83
C GLU A 96 -16.04 -25.28 -7.55
N TRP A 97 -15.10 -24.61 -6.90
CA TRP A 97 -15.34 -23.73 -5.76
C TRP A 97 -15.36 -22.29 -6.25
N VAL A 98 -16.49 -21.61 -6.15
CA VAL A 98 -16.64 -20.20 -6.55
C VAL A 98 -16.08 -19.30 -5.47
N LEU A 99 -15.03 -18.54 -5.80
CA LEU A 99 -14.26 -17.73 -4.84
C LEU A 99 -14.65 -16.26 -4.91
N MET A 100 -14.94 -15.80 -6.11
CA MET A 100 -15.40 -14.45 -6.42
C MET A 100 -16.48 -14.51 -7.50
N GLU A 101 -17.50 -13.68 -7.36
CA GLU A 101 -18.48 -13.41 -8.42
C GLU A 101 -18.92 -11.95 -8.33
N HIS A 102 -18.73 -11.21 -9.43
CA HIS A 102 -19.14 -9.82 -9.56
C HIS A 102 -19.86 -9.61 -10.89
N PHE A 103 -20.97 -8.88 -10.86
CA PHE A 103 -21.76 -8.51 -12.03
C PHE A 103 -21.63 -7.01 -12.28
N GLY A 104 -21.41 -6.62 -13.53
CA GLY A 104 -21.15 -5.25 -13.94
C GLY A 104 -19.72 -5.02 -14.42
N PRO A 105 -19.41 -3.79 -14.87
CA PRO A 105 -18.07 -3.41 -15.31
C PRO A 105 -17.09 -3.38 -14.12
N GLY A 106 -15.89 -3.92 -14.32
CA GLY A 106 -14.91 -4.00 -13.24
C GLY A 106 -13.49 -4.31 -13.73
N ALA A 107 -12.58 -4.37 -12.77
CA ALA A 107 -11.22 -4.86 -13.00
C ALA A 107 -10.66 -5.51 -11.74
N ILE A 108 -10.12 -6.73 -11.85
CA ILE A 108 -9.25 -7.27 -10.80
C ILE A 108 -7.98 -6.42 -10.78
N VAL A 109 -7.59 -5.93 -9.60
CA VAL A 109 -6.43 -5.01 -9.45
C VAL A 109 -5.41 -5.48 -8.43
N ARG A 110 -5.78 -6.42 -7.55
CA ARG A 110 -4.85 -7.11 -6.68
C ARG A 110 -5.31 -8.53 -6.40
N VAL A 111 -4.37 -9.47 -6.39
CA VAL A 111 -4.56 -10.85 -5.97
C VAL A 111 -3.48 -11.23 -4.96
N TRP A 112 -3.85 -11.95 -3.92
CA TRP A 112 -2.91 -12.54 -2.96
C TRP A 112 -3.34 -13.97 -2.64
N SER A 113 -2.36 -14.88 -2.51
CA SER A 113 -2.57 -16.26 -2.07
C SER A 113 -1.30 -16.82 -1.43
N PRO A 114 -1.38 -17.43 -0.23
CA PRO A 114 -0.23 -17.99 0.48
C PRO A 114 0.10 -19.39 -0.02
N TRP A 115 1.34 -19.83 0.22
CA TRP A 115 1.68 -21.25 0.11
C TRP A 115 0.88 -22.06 1.12
N LEU A 116 0.47 -23.26 0.72
CA LEU A 116 -0.25 -24.18 1.60
C LEU A 116 0.59 -24.58 2.82
N GLU A 117 1.91 -24.71 2.64
CA GLU A 117 2.85 -25.13 3.65
C GLU A 117 3.92 -24.06 3.93
N GLN A 118 4.32 -23.91 5.20
CA GLN A 118 5.27 -22.89 5.66
C GLN A 118 6.67 -22.99 5.03
N THR A 119 7.03 -24.19 4.57
CA THR A 119 8.39 -24.54 4.15
C THR A 119 8.45 -25.08 2.73
N GLU A 120 7.31 -25.32 2.09
CA GLU A 120 7.23 -25.87 0.74
C GLU A 120 6.51 -24.87 -0.17
N PRO A 121 7.20 -24.28 -1.16
CA PRO A 121 6.59 -23.33 -2.07
C PRO A 121 5.46 -23.94 -2.91
N GLY A 122 4.40 -23.15 -3.11
CA GLY A 122 3.35 -23.44 -4.09
C GLY A 122 2.02 -23.91 -3.50
N SER A 123 1.18 -24.41 -4.41
CA SER A 123 -0.15 -24.96 -4.17
C SER A 123 -0.44 -25.98 -5.27
N ASP A 124 -1.31 -26.96 -5.04
CA ASP A 124 -1.83 -27.86 -6.07
C ASP A 124 -3.20 -27.41 -6.62
N VAL A 125 -3.65 -26.22 -6.21
CA VAL A 125 -4.92 -25.63 -6.63
C VAL A 125 -4.75 -24.93 -7.98
N ILE A 126 -5.61 -25.30 -8.93
CA ILE A 126 -5.80 -24.62 -10.21
C ILE A 126 -7.01 -23.70 -10.09
N ILE A 127 -6.87 -22.45 -10.57
CA ILE A 127 -7.97 -21.49 -10.66
C ILE A 127 -8.36 -21.23 -12.11
N ARG A 128 -9.61 -20.83 -12.31
CA ARG A 128 -10.19 -20.42 -13.57
C ARG A 128 -10.82 -19.03 -13.44
N ILE A 129 -10.59 -18.16 -14.42
CA ILE A 129 -11.17 -16.82 -14.49
C ILE A 129 -12.09 -16.75 -15.71
N TYR A 130 -13.37 -16.54 -15.46
CA TYR A 130 -14.41 -16.39 -16.47
C TYR A 130 -14.86 -14.94 -16.53
N LEU A 131 -14.91 -14.36 -17.73
CA LEU A 131 -15.29 -12.96 -17.93
C LEU A 131 -16.56 -12.87 -18.79
N ASP A 132 -17.43 -11.93 -18.41
CA ASP A 132 -18.59 -11.50 -19.19
C ASP A 132 -19.58 -12.60 -19.60
N GLY A 133 -19.68 -13.64 -18.76
CA GLY A 133 -20.57 -14.78 -18.99
C GLY A 133 -20.05 -15.77 -20.04
N ASN A 134 -18.79 -15.66 -20.45
CA ASN A 134 -18.17 -16.68 -21.30
C ASN A 134 -18.07 -18.01 -20.54
N PRO A 135 -18.59 -19.13 -21.09
CA PRO A 135 -18.49 -20.44 -20.45
C PRO A 135 -17.05 -20.98 -20.39
N GLU A 136 -16.14 -20.47 -21.24
CA GLU A 136 -14.73 -20.87 -21.22
C GLU A 136 -13.89 -19.87 -20.41
N PRO A 137 -12.97 -20.35 -19.55
CA PRO A 137 -12.12 -19.45 -18.77
C PRO A 137 -11.10 -18.76 -19.68
N VAL A 138 -10.92 -17.45 -19.50
CA VAL A 138 -9.89 -16.69 -20.23
C VAL A 138 -8.49 -16.95 -19.68
N ILE A 139 -8.39 -17.30 -18.40
CA ILE A 139 -7.17 -17.72 -17.71
C ILE A 139 -7.48 -18.98 -16.91
N GLU A 140 -6.66 -20.00 -17.08
CA GLU A 140 -6.60 -21.19 -16.22
C GLU A 140 -5.14 -21.44 -15.83
N GLY A 141 -4.88 -21.69 -14.54
CA GLY A 141 -3.53 -21.99 -14.08
C GLY A 141 -3.40 -22.12 -12.58
N ASN A 142 -2.19 -22.45 -12.13
CA ASN A 142 -1.89 -22.63 -10.72
C ASN A 142 -2.06 -21.33 -9.92
N MET A 143 -2.74 -21.42 -8.77
CA MET A 143 -3.09 -20.29 -7.91
C MET A 143 -1.90 -19.46 -7.43
N ILE A 144 -0.71 -20.05 -7.31
CA ILE A 144 0.51 -19.34 -6.90
C ILE A 144 1.30 -18.89 -8.13
N THR A 145 1.63 -19.82 -9.03
CA THR A 145 2.49 -19.54 -10.21
C THR A 145 1.89 -18.49 -11.16
N LEU A 146 0.56 -18.35 -11.22
CA LEU A 146 -0.07 -17.28 -12.00
C LEU A 146 0.28 -15.89 -11.47
N PHE A 147 0.51 -15.75 -10.17
CA PHE A 147 0.60 -14.47 -9.46
C PHE A 147 1.93 -14.27 -8.72
N ASP A 148 2.90 -15.18 -8.80
CA ASP A 148 4.21 -15.02 -8.15
C ASP A 148 5.31 -14.50 -9.09
N GLY A 149 4.97 -14.12 -10.33
CA GLY A 149 5.95 -13.58 -11.28
C GLY A 149 6.71 -14.63 -12.09
N THR A 150 6.52 -15.93 -11.82
CA THR A 150 7.22 -17.02 -12.51
C THR A 150 6.42 -17.61 -13.68
N GLY A 151 5.11 -17.37 -13.73
CA GLY A 151 4.20 -17.83 -14.77
C GLY A 151 3.81 -16.78 -15.80
N LEU A 152 2.50 -16.58 -15.98
CA LEU A 152 1.92 -15.74 -17.03
C LEU A 152 2.25 -14.25 -16.87
N ILE A 153 2.11 -13.73 -15.65
CA ILE A 153 2.29 -12.31 -15.33
C ILE A 153 3.72 -12.10 -14.83
N PRO A 154 4.49 -11.15 -15.42
CA PRO A 154 5.88 -10.94 -15.05
C PRO A 154 6.04 -10.00 -13.84
N THR A 155 7.20 -10.07 -13.19
CA THR A 155 7.66 -9.05 -12.23
C THR A 155 7.82 -7.67 -12.90
N PRO A 156 7.47 -6.55 -12.22
CA PRO A 156 6.97 -6.44 -10.85
C PRO A 156 5.43 -6.53 -10.72
N PHE A 157 4.68 -6.87 -11.76
CA PHE A 157 3.22 -6.97 -11.66
C PHE A 157 2.76 -8.22 -10.94
N ALA A 158 3.61 -9.23 -10.88
CA ALA A 158 3.46 -10.40 -10.04
C ALA A 158 4.82 -10.75 -9.44
N HIS A 159 4.86 -11.16 -8.19
CA HIS A 159 6.12 -11.50 -7.52
C HIS A 159 5.89 -12.46 -6.34
N PRO A 160 6.94 -13.21 -5.93
CA PRO A 160 6.86 -13.97 -4.70
C PRO A 160 7.00 -12.98 -3.53
N SER A 161 6.13 -13.08 -2.53
CA SER A 161 6.14 -12.21 -1.36
C SER A 161 6.13 -13.04 -0.08
N LEU A 162 7.33 -13.28 0.47
CA LEU A 162 7.57 -14.10 1.67
C LEU A 162 6.49 -15.18 1.93
N ARG A 163 6.52 -16.25 1.12
CA ARG A 163 5.58 -17.40 1.19
C ARG A 163 4.18 -17.15 0.63
N SER A 164 4.03 -16.21 -0.29
CA SER A 164 2.82 -16.00 -1.08
C SER A 164 3.13 -15.63 -2.53
N GLY A 165 2.14 -15.77 -3.40
CA GLY A 165 2.09 -15.11 -4.70
C GLY A 165 1.21 -13.87 -4.62
N VAL A 166 1.67 -12.75 -5.19
CA VAL A 166 0.97 -11.47 -5.18
C VAL A 166 1.01 -10.84 -6.55
N SER A 167 -0.16 -10.48 -7.08
CA SER A 167 -0.26 -9.76 -8.35
C SER A 167 -0.99 -8.43 -8.21
N PHE A 168 -0.49 -7.42 -8.92
CA PHE A 168 -1.07 -6.10 -9.14
C PHE A 168 -1.46 -5.90 -10.61
N PHE A 169 -1.40 -6.95 -11.45
CA PHE A 169 -1.72 -6.83 -12.87
C PHE A 169 -3.23 -6.69 -13.08
N PRO A 170 -3.69 -5.69 -13.87
CA PRO A 170 -5.11 -5.47 -14.07
C PRO A 170 -5.75 -6.51 -15.00
N ILE A 171 -6.91 -7.05 -14.62
CA ILE A 171 -7.76 -7.90 -15.47
C ILE A 171 -9.14 -7.23 -15.60
N PRO A 172 -9.34 -6.34 -16.60
CA PRO A 172 -10.61 -5.65 -16.82
C PRO A 172 -11.69 -6.54 -17.43
N TYR A 173 -12.97 -6.23 -17.15
CA TYR A 173 -14.15 -6.94 -17.66
C TYR A 173 -15.36 -6.02 -17.74
N ALA A 174 -16.22 -6.20 -18.74
CA ALA A 174 -17.29 -5.26 -19.06
C ALA A 174 -18.63 -5.57 -18.39
N LYS A 175 -18.90 -6.84 -18.12
CA LYS A 175 -20.21 -7.35 -17.68
C LYS A 175 -20.13 -8.21 -16.43
N GLY A 176 -18.99 -8.84 -16.15
CA GLY A 176 -18.79 -9.54 -14.90
C GLY A 176 -17.54 -10.41 -14.87
N CYS A 177 -17.19 -10.88 -13.68
CA CYS A 177 -16.07 -11.76 -13.43
C CYS A 177 -16.47 -12.84 -12.44
N LYS A 178 -16.17 -14.11 -12.77
CA LYS A 178 -16.26 -15.24 -11.86
C LYS A 178 -14.88 -15.89 -11.76
N ILE A 179 -14.41 -16.09 -10.54
CA ILE A 179 -13.16 -16.82 -10.27
C ILE A 179 -13.51 -18.08 -9.50
N THR A 180 -13.05 -19.22 -10.01
CA THR A 180 -13.27 -20.52 -9.38
C THR A 180 -11.96 -21.27 -9.18
N ALA A 181 -12.00 -22.33 -8.36
CA ALA A 181 -10.90 -23.26 -8.16
C ALA A 181 -11.35 -24.71 -8.37
N LEU A 182 -10.45 -25.56 -8.87
CA LEU A 182 -10.70 -27.00 -9.11
C LEU A 182 -10.51 -27.86 -7.85
N LYS A 183 -10.03 -27.24 -6.77
CA LYS A 183 -9.92 -27.81 -5.42
C LYS A 183 -10.29 -26.72 -4.42
N GLN A 184 -10.63 -27.14 -3.19
CA GLN A 184 -10.89 -26.20 -2.10
C GLN A 184 -9.63 -25.34 -1.85
N PRO A 185 -9.70 -24.00 -1.98
CA PRO A 185 -8.52 -23.15 -1.79
C PRO A 185 -8.25 -22.92 -0.31
N PHE A 186 -6.98 -22.80 0.06
CA PHE A 186 -6.58 -22.56 1.45
C PHE A 186 -7.01 -21.17 1.94
N PHE A 187 -6.32 -20.13 1.47
CA PHE A 187 -6.68 -18.73 1.64
C PHE A 187 -6.69 -18.05 0.27
N PHE A 188 -7.44 -16.97 0.14
CA PHE A 188 -7.40 -16.14 -1.06
C PHE A 188 -7.87 -14.72 -0.76
N GLN A 189 -7.35 -13.77 -1.53
CA GLN A 189 -7.87 -12.42 -1.63
C GLN A 189 -7.87 -11.98 -3.10
N TYR A 190 -9.05 -11.63 -3.62
CA TYR A 190 -9.23 -11.02 -4.93
C TYR A 190 -9.82 -9.62 -4.74
N THR A 191 -9.00 -8.59 -4.90
CA THR A 191 -9.41 -7.19 -4.79
C THR A 191 -9.70 -6.63 -6.19
N TYR A 192 -10.84 -5.97 -6.34
CA TYR A 192 -11.32 -5.48 -7.64
C TYR A 192 -11.99 -4.12 -7.54
N ARG A 193 -11.90 -3.36 -8.63
CA ARG A 193 -12.71 -2.17 -8.86
C ARG A 193 -14.07 -2.63 -9.39
N ALA A 194 -15.15 -2.20 -8.76
CA ALA A 194 -16.50 -2.23 -9.31
C ALA A 194 -16.82 -0.82 -9.83
N TYR A 195 -16.90 -0.66 -11.14
CA TYR A 195 -17.20 0.63 -11.77
C TYR A 195 -18.71 0.89 -11.79
N ASP A 196 -19.10 2.16 -11.91
CA ASP A 196 -20.51 2.52 -12.12
C ASP A 196 -21.05 1.91 -13.42
N ASP A 197 -22.33 1.56 -13.41
CA ASP A 197 -23.04 1.03 -14.58
C ASP A 197 -22.86 1.94 -15.81
N GLY A 198 -22.60 1.32 -16.96
CA GLY A 198 -22.38 2.03 -18.22
C GLY A 198 -20.95 2.55 -18.42
N THR A 199 -20.05 2.37 -17.45
CA THR A 199 -18.61 2.61 -17.66
C THR A 199 -18.11 1.73 -18.81
N ALA A 200 -17.51 2.34 -19.83
CA ALA A 200 -16.91 1.61 -20.94
C ALA A 200 -15.65 0.89 -20.46
N VAL A 201 -15.68 -0.44 -20.48
CA VAL A 201 -14.55 -1.31 -20.14
C VAL A 201 -14.32 -2.28 -21.29
N LYS A 202 -13.07 -2.35 -21.77
CA LYS A 202 -12.62 -3.36 -22.70
C LYS A 202 -12.23 -4.61 -21.92
N THR A 203 -12.97 -5.68 -22.14
CA THR A 203 -12.74 -6.98 -21.50
C THR A 203 -11.36 -7.53 -21.85
N PHE A 204 -10.66 -8.04 -20.85
CA PHE A 204 -9.39 -8.72 -21.01
C PHE A 204 -9.49 -9.87 -22.02
N THR A 205 -8.55 -9.92 -22.95
CA THR A 205 -8.33 -11.07 -23.83
C THR A 205 -6.85 -11.44 -23.82
N MET A 206 -6.54 -12.71 -24.07
CA MET A 206 -5.15 -13.15 -24.23
C MET A 206 -4.46 -12.51 -25.45
N GLU A 207 -5.22 -12.12 -26.47
CA GLU A 207 -4.68 -11.38 -27.61
C GLU A 207 -4.21 -9.98 -27.19
N ASP A 208 -5.05 -9.23 -26.47
CA ASP A 208 -4.70 -7.90 -25.96
C ASP A 208 -3.56 -7.98 -24.94
N PHE A 209 -3.60 -8.94 -24.00
CA PHE A 209 -2.51 -9.18 -23.06
C PHE A 209 -1.16 -9.40 -23.76
N ASN A 210 -1.14 -10.17 -24.85
CA ASN A 210 0.07 -10.40 -25.62
C ASN A 210 0.54 -9.13 -26.35
N LYS A 211 -0.39 -8.32 -26.86
CA LYS A 211 -0.09 -7.02 -27.49
C LYS A 211 0.47 -6.01 -26.49
N THR A 212 0.04 -6.04 -25.22
CA THR A 212 0.51 -5.09 -24.19
C THR A 212 1.88 -5.42 -23.61
N LYS A 213 2.49 -6.57 -23.91
CA LYS A 213 3.80 -6.98 -23.35
C LYS A 213 4.90 -5.91 -23.42
N PRO A 214 5.09 -5.15 -24.53
CA PRO A 214 6.07 -4.06 -24.57
C PRO A 214 5.76 -2.94 -23.57
N LEU A 215 4.48 -2.57 -23.43
CA LEU A 215 4.04 -1.59 -22.44
C LEU A 215 4.24 -2.11 -21.02
N THR A 216 3.84 -3.35 -20.74
CA THR A 216 4.08 -4.01 -19.45
C THR A 216 5.57 -3.96 -19.08
N ALA A 217 6.48 -4.29 -20.01
CA ALA A 217 7.91 -4.23 -19.76
C ALA A 217 8.42 -2.80 -19.48
N GLN A 218 7.89 -1.80 -20.19
CA GLN A 218 8.22 -0.39 -19.94
C GLN A 218 7.78 0.05 -18.54
N ILE A 219 6.51 -0.18 -18.19
CA ILE A 219 5.94 0.21 -16.89
C ILE A 219 6.65 -0.55 -15.75
N GLY A 220 6.94 -1.83 -15.93
CA GLY A 220 7.70 -2.62 -14.95
C GLY A 220 9.10 -2.07 -14.69
N LYS A 221 9.79 -1.57 -15.71
CA LYS A 221 11.10 -0.90 -15.54
C LYS A 221 10.96 0.41 -14.76
N GLU A 222 9.90 1.16 -15.00
CA GLU A 222 9.62 2.41 -14.29
C GLU A 222 9.32 2.17 -12.80
N LEU A 223 8.45 1.20 -12.49
CA LEU A 223 8.12 0.81 -11.11
C LEU A 223 9.34 0.42 -10.29
N ASN A 224 10.27 -0.32 -10.90
CA ASN A 224 11.53 -0.73 -10.25
C ASN A 224 12.57 0.40 -10.14
N ASN A 225 12.39 1.53 -10.83
CA ASN A 225 13.32 2.66 -10.84
C ASN A 225 12.56 3.98 -10.64
N PRO A 226 11.90 4.17 -9.48
CA PRO A 226 11.05 5.33 -9.25
C PRO A 226 11.88 6.61 -9.25
N LYS A 227 11.56 7.54 -10.16
CA LYS A 227 12.19 8.86 -10.25
C LYS A 227 11.12 9.94 -10.32
N ASN A 228 11.42 11.11 -9.76
CA ASN A 228 10.67 12.30 -10.13
C ASN A 228 11.14 12.75 -11.52
N THR A 229 10.23 12.83 -12.47
CA THR A 229 10.48 13.26 -13.85
C THR A 229 9.99 14.70 -14.11
N LYS A 230 9.35 15.33 -13.13
CA LYS A 230 8.81 16.70 -13.25
C LYS A 230 9.85 17.72 -12.77
N GLU A 231 10.10 18.71 -13.62
CA GLU A 231 10.87 19.89 -13.28
C GLU A 231 10.10 20.82 -12.36
N GLY A 232 10.81 21.75 -11.71
CA GLY A 232 10.19 22.73 -10.83
C GLY A 232 11.21 23.59 -10.08
N LYS A 233 10.69 24.60 -9.38
CA LYS A 233 11.49 25.44 -8.50
C LYS A 233 11.92 24.64 -7.28
N ARG A 234 13.23 24.60 -7.04
CA ARG A 234 13.81 24.02 -5.83
C ARG A 234 13.66 24.97 -4.65
N ILE A 235 13.26 24.43 -3.52
CA ILE A 235 13.31 25.07 -2.21
C ILE A 235 14.05 24.16 -1.23
N ALA A 236 14.69 24.73 -0.22
CA ALA A 236 15.50 23.94 0.70
C ALA A 236 15.55 24.54 2.11
N ILE A 237 15.76 23.66 3.09
CA ILE A 237 16.16 23.96 4.46
C ILE A 237 17.48 23.23 4.70
N ASP A 238 18.50 23.95 5.15
CA ASP A 238 19.74 23.38 5.67
C ASP A 238 20.06 24.08 6.98
N LYS A 239 19.61 23.48 8.10
CA LYS A 239 19.56 24.14 9.40
C LYS A 239 19.77 23.18 10.56
N LYS A 240 20.28 23.74 11.66
CA LYS A 240 20.24 23.14 12.99
C LYS A 240 18.95 23.51 13.71
N ILE A 241 18.12 22.54 14.03
CA ILE A 241 16.84 22.75 14.71
C ILE A 241 16.98 22.34 16.17
N LYS A 242 16.88 23.31 17.09
CA LYS A 242 16.94 23.04 18.54
C LYS A 242 15.72 22.25 19.01
N SER A 243 15.83 21.64 20.18
CA SER A 243 14.70 20.96 20.85
C SER A 243 13.49 21.89 20.98
N ASN A 244 12.30 21.38 20.65
CA ASN A 244 11.01 22.08 20.64
C ASN A 244 11.01 23.35 19.77
N LYS A 245 11.78 23.33 18.67
CA LYS A 245 11.78 24.36 17.64
C LYS A 245 11.45 23.74 16.29
N GLU A 246 10.99 24.59 15.37
CA GLU A 246 10.69 24.22 14.00
C GLU A 246 11.35 25.20 13.02
N GLU A 247 11.64 24.72 11.83
CA GLU A 247 12.09 25.52 10.69
C GLU A 247 11.11 25.32 9.54
N SER A 248 10.81 26.39 8.82
CA SER A 248 9.79 26.39 7.78
C SER A 248 10.28 27.05 6.51
N VAL A 249 9.74 26.61 5.37
CA VAL A 249 9.95 27.23 4.06
C VAL A 249 8.60 27.41 3.36
N SER A 250 8.35 28.61 2.85
CA SER A 250 7.15 28.89 2.06
C SER A 250 7.34 28.41 0.62
N LEU A 251 6.28 27.83 0.06
CA LEU A 251 6.23 27.46 -1.34
C LEU A 251 6.00 28.71 -2.22
N PRO A 252 6.33 28.64 -3.52
CA PRO A 252 5.90 29.63 -4.51
C PRO A 252 4.40 29.95 -4.39
N GLN A 253 4.04 31.21 -4.63
CA GLN A 253 2.65 31.65 -4.63
C GLN A 253 1.94 31.22 -5.92
N GLY A 254 0.63 31.00 -5.84
CA GLY A 254 -0.22 30.56 -6.94
C GLY A 254 -0.44 29.04 -6.94
N MET A 255 -0.98 28.54 -8.04
CA MET A 255 -1.23 27.10 -8.20
C MET A 255 0.08 26.36 -8.44
N GLY A 256 0.28 25.25 -7.75
CA GLY A 256 1.47 24.43 -7.90
C GLY A 256 1.33 23.10 -7.19
N ALA A 257 2.32 22.24 -7.35
CA ALA A 257 2.39 20.99 -6.58
C ALA A 257 3.82 20.72 -6.13
N VAL A 258 3.97 20.21 -4.91
CA VAL A 258 5.22 19.53 -4.52
C VAL A 258 5.31 18.26 -5.36
N ARG A 259 6.34 18.17 -6.20
CA ARG A 259 6.60 17.04 -7.11
C ARG A 259 7.57 16.02 -6.52
N SER A 260 8.43 16.48 -5.63
CA SER A 260 9.29 15.62 -4.82
C SER A 260 9.73 16.32 -3.55
N LEU A 261 9.97 15.53 -2.52
CA LEU A 261 10.55 15.95 -1.24
C LEU A 261 11.71 15.02 -0.90
N LYS A 262 12.81 15.58 -0.41
CA LYS A 262 13.92 14.85 0.20
C LYS A 262 14.18 15.40 1.60
N LEU A 263 14.45 14.53 2.55
CA LEU A 263 14.80 14.88 3.92
C LEU A 263 15.95 13.98 4.38
N LYS A 264 16.96 14.57 5.00
CA LYS A 264 18.07 13.86 5.63
C LYS A 264 18.42 14.51 6.96
N LEU A 265 18.64 13.69 7.98
CA LEU A 265 19.18 14.11 9.26
C LEU A 265 20.69 13.88 9.32
N GLY A 266 21.38 14.64 10.17
CA GLY A 266 22.83 14.50 10.35
C GLY A 266 23.27 13.22 11.06
N ASP A 267 22.39 12.56 11.81
CA ASP A 267 22.69 11.32 12.55
C ASP A 267 21.41 10.50 12.76
N TYR A 268 21.53 9.16 12.71
CA TYR A 268 20.46 8.19 12.92
C TYR A 268 20.79 7.14 14.01
N LYS A 269 21.88 7.32 14.77
CA LYS A 269 22.28 6.40 15.86
C LYS A 269 21.21 6.19 16.92
N ASP A 270 20.43 7.23 17.21
CA ASP A 270 19.27 7.12 18.09
C ASP A 270 18.03 6.80 17.23
N PRO A 271 17.50 5.56 17.26
CA PRO A 271 16.36 5.19 16.43
C PRO A 271 15.09 5.99 16.76
N ALA A 272 14.99 6.58 17.95
CA ALA A 272 13.88 7.45 18.34
C ALA A 272 13.81 8.75 17.52
N ILE A 273 14.89 9.12 16.81
CA ILE A 273 14.94 10.37 16.05
C ILE A 273 13.89 10.40 14.93
N THR A 274 13.61 9.27 14.28
CA THR A 274 12.61 9.21 13.19
C THR A 274 11.18 9.37 13.69
N ARG A 275 10.96 9.22 14.99
CA ARG A 275 9.67 9.43 15.64
C ARG A 275 9.52 10.84 16.24
N SER A 276 10.60 11.42 16.73
CA SER A 276 10.59 12.75 17.38
C SER A 276 10.77 13.93 16.42
N VAL A 277 11.20 13.68 15.17
CA VAL A 277 11.20 14.68 14.10
C VAL A 277 9.90 14.56 13.32
N ILE A 278 9.15 15.66 13.27
CA ILE A 278 7.82 15.74 12.67
C ILE A 278 7.90 16.56 11.38
N LEU A 279 7.33 16.03 10.31
CA LEU A 279 7.07 16.76 9.09
C LEU A 279 5.66 17.35 9.17
N LYS A 280 5.55 18.66 8.91
CA LYS A 280 4.30 19.37 8.81
C LYS A 280 4.17 20.02 7.44
N MET A 281 2.98 20.00 6.87
CA MET A 281 2.67 20.76 5.66
C MET A 281 1.33 21.47 5.81
N GLU A 282 1.29 22.69 5.31
CA GLU A 282 0.10 23.51 5.24
C GLU A 282 -0.12 23.90 3.78
N PHE A 283 -1.31 23.64 3.25
CA PHE A 283 -1.73 24.07 1.92
C PHE A 283 -3.00 24.90 2.04
N ASP A 284 -2.98 26.09 1.45
CA ASP A 284 -4.11 27.03 1.40
C ASP A 284 -4.75 27.34 2.78
N GLY A 285 -3.93 27.37 3.83
CA GLY A 285 -4.34 27.65 5.21
C GLY A 285 -4.83 26.43 6.00
N GLN A 286 -4.74 25.23 5.43
CA GLN A 286 -5.09 23.97 6.09
C GLN A 286 -3.82 23.15 6.38
N GLU A 287 -3.64 22.68 7.63
CA GLU A 287 -2.60 21.71 7.96
C GLU A 287 -3.03 20.33 7.45
N THR A 288 -2.44 19.87 6.34
CA THR A 288 -2.81 18.60 5.70
C THR A 288 -1.87 17.47 6.08
N VAL A 289 -0.64 17.80 6.49
CA VAL A 289 0.34 16.81 6.93
C VAL A 289 0.78 17.14 8.34
N TRP A 290 0.65 16.15 9.23
CA TRP A 290 1.34 16.08 10.51
C TRP A 290 1.73 14.64 10.77
N SER A 291 3.01 14.30 10.61
CA SER A 291 3.48 12.93 10.79
C SER A 291 4.94 12.90 11.23
N PRO A 292 5.34 11.98 12.11
CA PRO A 292 6.75 11.61 12.28
C PRO A 292 7.37 11.24 10.95
N ILE A 293 8.64 11.57 10.74
CA ILE A 293 9.30 11.30 9.45
C ILE A 293 9.40 9.80 9.15
N GLY A 294 9.64 8.96 10.16
CA GLY A 294 9.72 7.52 9.97
C GLY A 294 8.42 6.93 9.44
N ASP A 295 7.30 7.35 10.03
CA ASP A 295 5.96 6.93 9.61
C ASP A 295 5.56 7.60 8.28
N PHE A 296 5.93 8.86 8.03
CA PHE A 296 5.66 9.55 6.76
C PHE A 296 6.40 8.93 5.55
N PHE A 297 7.60 8.39 5.76
CA PHE A 297 8.39 7.75 4.71
C PHE A 297 8.24 6.22 4.69
N GLY A 298 7.33 5.67 5.50
CA GLY A 298 6.96 4.26 5.48
C GLY A 298 7.96 3.31 6.11
N THR A 299 8.79 3.78 7.06
CA THR A 299 9.89 2.98 7.66
C THR A 299 9.86 2.91 9.18
N GLY A 300 8.90 3.57 9.82
CA GLY A 300 8.69 3.48 11.27
C GLY A 300 9.88 3.97 12.09
N ILE A 301 10.18 3.25 13.18
CA ILE A 301 11.22 3.65 14.14
C ILE A 301 12.61 3.20 13.67
N GLY A 302 13.54 4.15 13.61
CA GLY A 302 14.92 3.95 13.20
C GLY A 302 15.16 4.02 11.69
N LEU A 303 16.43 3.85 11.32
CA LEU A 303 16.87 3.81 9.92
C LEU A 303 16.65 2.42 9.33
N ASN A 304 15.62 2.29 8.50
CA ASN A 304 15.27 1.04 7.81
C ASN A 304 15.19 1.30 6.31
N PRO A 305 16.28 1.10 5.53
CA PRO A 305 16.29 1.39 4.11
C PRO A 305 15.29 0.54 3.32
N VAL A 306 14.61 1.18 2.36
CA VAL A 306 13.56 0.57 1.53
C VAL A 306 13.39 1.36 0.22
N GLN A 307 13.01 0.69 -0.87
CA GLN A 307 12.65 1.33 -2.13
C GLN A 307 11.22 0.98 -2.56
N GLY A 308 10.30 1.94 -2.40
CA GLY A 308 8.94 1.89 -2.95
C GLY A 308 8.69 2.94 -4.05
N TRP A 309 7.52 2.85 -4.68
CA TRP A 309 7.12 3.72 -5.79
C TRP A 309 7.02 5.19 -5.38
N TYR A 310 6.38 5.47 -4.24
CA TYR A 310 6.21 6.83 -3.71
C TYR A 310 7.28 7.24 -2.70
N GLN A 311 7.83 6.30 -1.91
CA GLN A 311 8.81 6.59 -0.86
C GLN A 311 10.07 5.73 -0.99
N THR A 312 11.22 6.31 -0.68
CA THR A 312 12.51 5.61 -0.60
C THR A 312 13.25 6.10 0.62
N VAL A 313 13.86 5.19 1.37
CA VAL A 313 14.86 5.52 2.39
C VAL A 313 16.16 4.83 2.01
N GLU A 314 17.19 5.63 1.73
CA GLU A 314 18.52 5.14 1.36
C GLU A 314 19.31 4.69 2.60
N GLU A 315 20.37 3.91 2.39
CA GLU A 315 21.23 3.39 3.47
C GLU A 315 21.92 4.49 4.28
N ASP A 316 22.12 5.66 3.68
CA ASP A 316 22.69 6.84 4.36
C ASP A 316 21.64 7.67 5.13
N GLY A 317 20.37 7.23 5.11
CA GLY A 317 19.24 7.90 5.72
C GLY A 317 18.62 9.03 4.91
N THR A 318 18.97 9.20 3.64
CA THR A 318 18.22 10.09 2.75
C THR A 318 16.82 9.53 2.50
N MET A 319 15.79 10.26 2.94
CA MET A 319 14.38 9.92 2.77
C MET A 319 13.81 10.72 1.61
N SER A 320 13.27 10.06 0.59
CA SER A 320 12.70 10.67 -0.61
C SER A 320 11.22 10.32 -0.77
N CYS A 321 10.39 11.31 -1.08
CA CYS A 321 8.96 11.19 -1.32
C CYS A 321 8.60 11.78 -2.69
N ARG A 322 7.70 11.10 -3.39
CA ARG A 322 7.21 11.42 -4.74
C ARG A 322 5.68 11.51 -4.81
N TRP A 323 4.99 11.53 -3.66
CA TRP A 323 3.58 11.93 -3.64
C TRP A 323 3.45 13.32 -4.25
N VAL A 324 2.51 13.50 -5.17
CA VAL A 324 2.20 14.82 -5.73
C VAL A 324 1.33 15.55 -4.72
N MET A 325 1.69 16.76 -4.32
CA MET A 325 0.96 17.50 -3.27
C MET A 325 0.51 18.86 -3.82
N PRO A 326 -0.66 18.92 -4.48
CA PRO A 326 -1.20 20.14 -5.07
C PRO A 326 -1.62 21.18 -4.04
N TYR A 327 -1.57 22.46 -4.44
CA TYR A 327 -2.14 23.60 -3.72
C TYR A 327 -2.57 24.71 -4.70
N GLN A 328 -3.48 25.59 -4.27
CA GLN A 328 -4.11 26.60 -5.13
C GLN A 328 -3.45 27.99 -5.04
N LYS A 329 -3.06 28.40 -3.83
CA LYS A 329 -2.66 29.78 -3.53
C LYS A 329 -1.32 29.83 -2.82
N SER A 330 -1.13 28.98 -1.82
CA SER A 330 0.06 28.98 -0.98
C SER A 330 0.28 27.63 -0.33
N GLY A 331 1.55 27.28 -0.13
CA GLY A 331 1.90 26.18 0.75
C GLY A 331 3.10 26.49 1.65
N LYS A 332 3.31 25.65 2.65
CA LYS A 332 4.44 25.74 3.58
C LYS A 332 4.85 24.33 4.01
N ILE A 333 6.15 24.08 4.04
CA ILE A 333 6.73 22.84 4.58
C ILE A 333 7.52 23.21 5.84
N THR A 334 7.31 22.45 6.90
CA THR A 334 7.91 22.70 8.22
C THR A 334 8.49 21.40 8.78
N VAL A 335 9.67 21.49 9.38
CA VAL A 335 10.28 20.39 10.16
C VAL A 335 10.33 20.81 11.62
N LEU A 336 9.68 20.02 12.48
CA LEU A 336 9.60 20.25 13.91
C LEU A 336 10.42 19.19 14.66
N ASN A 337 11.28 19.64 15.58
CA ASN A 337 12.05 18.78 16.45
C ASN A 337 11.40 18.70 17.84
N LEU A 338 10.70 17.61 18.14
CA LEU A 338 10.18 17.32 19.49
C LEU A 338 11.21 16.57 20.36
N GLY A 339 12.34 16.18 19.78
CA GLY A 339 13.43 15.51 20.48
C GLY A 339 14.16 16.43 21.47
N LYS A 340 14.94 15.82 22.36
CA LYS A 340 15.68 16.54 23.43
C LYS A 340 16.97 17.20 22.93
N LYS A 341 17.50 16.76 21.79
CA LYS A 341 18.78 17.22 21.22
C LYS A 341 18.53 18.10 20.01
N THR A 342 19.44 19.02 19.74
CA THR A 342 19.49 19.72 18.45
C THR A 342 19.76 18.70 17.34
N ILE A 343 19.09 18.87 16.21
CA ILE A 343 19.27 18.04 15.02
C ILE A 343 19.79 18.87 13.85
N ASP A 344 20.60 18.28 13.00
CA ASP A 344 20.95 18.81 11.67
C ASP A 344 19.93 18.28 10.67
N VAL A 345 19.29 19.18 9.91
CA VAL A 345 18.27 18.83 8.90
C VAL A 345 18.64 19.42 7.56
N GLN A 346 18.64 18.56 6.54
CA GLN A 346 18.63 18.92 5.14
C GLN A 346 17.29 18.49 4.54
N LEU A 347 16.50 19.46 4.09
CA LEU A 347 15.24 19.22 3.37
C LEU A 347 15.32 19.93 2.03
N GLU A 348 14.86 19.26 0.98
CA GLU A 348 14.73 19.81 -0.36
C GLU A 348 13.38 19.42 -0.93
N ALA A 349 12.66 20.38 -1.51
CA ALA A 349 11.46 20.09 -2.28
C ALA A 349 11.56 20.70 -3.69
N THR A 350 11.02 19.99 -4.67
CA THR A 350 10.82 20.49 -6.03
C THR A 350 9.36 20.82 -6.19
N VAL A 351 9.05 22.08 -6.49
CA VAL A 351 7.70 22.57 -6.71
C VAL A 351 7.51 22.87 -8.19
N GLY A 352 6.64 22.11 -8.84
CA GLY A 352 6.33 22.26 -10.26
C GLY A 352 4.92 22.75 -10.49
N ASP A 353 4.57 22.93 -11.77
CA ASP A 353 3.26 23.43 -12.18
C ASP A 353 2.15 22.44 -11.80
N TRP A 354 1.00 22.97 -11.44
CA TRP A 354 -0.26 22.23 -11.29
C TRP A 354 -1.40 23.13 -11.72
N ASN A 355 -2.31 22.62 -12.55
CA ASN A 355 -3.53 23.34 -12.90
C ASN A 355 -4.66 22.79 -12.04
N TRP A 356 -5.06 23.58 -11.05
CA TRP A 356 -6.11 23.18 -10.13
C TRP A 356 -7.48 23.24 -10.79
N ASP A 357 -8.30 22.21 -10.57
CA ASP A 357 -9.70 22.12 -11.01
C ASP A 357 -10.57 21.41 -9.95
N SER A 358 -11.80 21.04 -10.30
CA SER A 358 -12.78 20.44 -9.39
C SER A 358 -12.44 19.02 -8.94
N GLU A 359 -11.52 18.34 -9.62
CA GLU A 359 -11.07 16.99 -9.30
C GLU A 359 -9.77 17.00 -8.49
N SER A 360 -9.02 18.09 -8.52
CA SER A 360 -7.79 18.25 -7.75
C SER A 360 -8.05 18.12 -6.25
N MET A 361 -7.21 17.35 -5.57
CA MET A 361 -7.28 17.11 -4.13
C MET A 361 -5.98 17.47 -3.42
N TYR A 362 -6.09 17.77 -2.13
CA TYR A 362 -4.93 17.97 -1.26
C TYR A 362 -4.38 16.62 -0.80
N PHE A 363 -3.06 16.47 -0.83
CA PHE A 363 -2.40 15.36 -0.16
C PHE A 363 -2.42 15.57 1.35
N ASN A 364 -2.80 14.53 2.07
CA ASN A 364 -2.86 14.50 3.51
C ASN A 364 -2.07 13.30 4.06
N ALA A 365 -1.46 13.51 5.22
CA ALA A 365 -0.83 12.43 5.98
C ALA A 365 -0.95 12.69 7.48
N ALA A 366 -1.34 11.67 8.22
CA ALA A 366 -1.53 11.75 9.66
C ALA A 366 -0.94 10.54 10.36
N TRP A 367 -0.79 10.65 11.68
CA TRP A 367 -0.24 9.60 12.52
C TRP A 367 -1.13 9.31 13.73
N ARG A 368 -1.17 8.05 14.14
CA ARG A 368 -1.73 7.59 15.42
C ARG A 368 -0.73 6.65 16.08
N GLY A 369 -0.58 6.75 17.39
CA GLY A 369 0.06 5.70 18.18
C GLY A 369 -0.64 5.46 19.50
N GLN A 370 -0.40 4.28 20.06
CA GLN A 370 -0.95 3.86 21.34
C GLN A 370 -0.07 2.78 21.97
N TYR A 371 0.19 2.93 23.27
CA TYR A 371 0.74 1.89 24.12
C TYR A 371 0.28 2.12 25.57
N PRO A 372 -0.26 1.11 26.27
CA PRO A 372 -0.49 -0.26 25.80
C PRO A 372 -1.72 -0.38 24.85
N VAL A 373 -1.67 -1.39 23.97
CA VAL A 373 -2.80 -1.91 23.20
C VAL A 373 -2.98 -3.39 23.60
N PRO A 374 -4.01 -3.73 24.39
CA PRO A 374 -4.20 -5.10 24.85
C PRO A 374 -4.68 -6.00 23.70
N THR A 375 -4.17 -7.23 23.62
CA THR A 375 -4.68 -8.25 22.68
C THR A 375 -5.97 -8.90 23.14
N ARG A 376 -6.40 -8.65 24.39
CA ARG A 376 -7.63 -9.18 24.97
C ARG A 376 -8.44 -8.08 25.70
N PRO A 377 -9.78 -8.08 25.54
CA PRO A 377 -10.53 -8.80 24.51
C PRO A 377 -10.08 -8.38 23.10
N PHE A 378 -10.36 -9.20 22.09
CA PHE A 378 -10.10 -8.82 20.70
C PHE A 378 -10.82 -7.51 20.39
N SER A 379 -10.20 -6.67 19.55
CA SER A 379 -10.73 -5.35 19.23
C SER A 379 -10.29 -4.90 17.85
N ASP A 380 -11.07 -4.02 17.26
CA ASP A 380 -10.71 -3.28 16.05
C ASP A 380 -9.97 -2.00 16.45
N TRP A 381 -8.72 -1.84 15.98
CA TRP A 381 -7.93 -0.64 16.20
C TRP A 381 -8.02 0.30 15.00
N ASN A 382 -8.79 1.37 15.14
CA ASN A 382 -9.02 2.33 14.04
C ASN A 382 -7.75 3.03 13.55
N TYR A 383 -7.29 2.72 12.34
CA TYR A 383 -6.20 3.48 11.72
C TYR A 383 -6.69 4.90 11.46
N VAL A 384 -7.82 5.03 10.77
CA VAL A 384 -8.38 6.33 10.39
C VAL A 384 -9.88 6.24 10.14
N THR A 385 -10.58 7.32 10.45
CA THR A 385 -11.92 7.62 9.95
C THR A 385 -11.86 8.96 9.23
N LEU A 386 -12.16 8.93 7.94
CA LEU A 386 -12.23 10.09 7.05
C LEU A 386 -13.70 10.45 6.79
N LYS A 387 -14.00 11.74 6.70
CA LYS A 387 -15.31 12.27 6.30
C LYS A 387 -15.12 13.33 5.22
N GLY A 388 -15.97 13.34 4.20
CA GLY A 388 -15.82 14.16 3.00
C GLY A 388 -15.56 13.29 1.78
N ARG A 389 -14.89 13.85 0.77
CA ARG A 389 -14.57 13.17 -0.49
C ARG A 389 -13.07 13.09 -0.72
N GLY A 390 -12.60 11.91 -1.12
CA GLY A 390 -11.17 11.66 -1.26
C GLY A 390 -10.83 10.29 -1.81
N VAL A 391 -9.54 9.95 -1.72
CA VAL A 391 -8.98 8.65 -2.08
C VAL A 391 -7.97 8.25 -1.01
N TYR A 392 -8.16 7.11 -0.35
CA TYR A 392 -7.16 6.55 0.56
C TYR A 392 -6.09 5.79 -0.23
N VAL A 393 -4.81 6.07 0.03
CA VAL A 393 -3.71 5.66 -0.86
C VAL A 393 -2.57 4.91 -0.15
N GLY A 394 -2.64 4.70 1.15
CA GLY A 394 -1.72 3.80 1.83
C GLY A 394 -1.49 4.09 3.29
N ASP A 395 -0.60 3.30 3.88
CA ASP A 395 -0.22 3.37 5.29
C ASP A 395 1.11 2.66 5.57
N ALA A 396 1.64 2.93 6.76
CA ALA A 396 2.76 2.22 7.33
C ALA A 396 2.52 1.93 8.82
N LEU A 397 2.40 0.65 9.15
CA LEU A 397 2.21 0.17 10.52
C LEU A 397 3.56 -0.11 11.17
N THR A 398 3.71 0.30 12.42
CA THR A 398 4.81 -0.07 13.32
C THR A 398 4.24 -0.72 14.56
N VAL A 399 4.61 -1.97 14.82
CA VAL A 399 4.21 -2.74 16.00
C VAL A 399 5.40 -2.97 16.91
N MET A 400 5.23 -2.78 18.22
CA MET A 400 6.09 -3.36 19.24
C MET A 400 5.38 -4.58 19.84
N ASN A 401 5.98 -5.75 19.65
CA ASN A 401 5.49 -7.00 20.18
C ASN A 401 6.33 -7.46 21.39
N PRO A 402 5.76 -7.59 22.61
CA PRO A 402 6.51 -7.95 23.81
C PRO A 402 6.98 -9.42 23.83
N VAL A 403 6.45 -10.28 22.96
CA VAL A 403 6.66 -11.73 22.98
C VAL A 403 7.19 -12.26 21.65
N ARG A 404 7.72 -13.50 21.65
CA ARG A 404 8.30 -14.10 20.43
C ARG A 404 7.26 -14.57 19.40
N ARG A 405 6.03 -14.83 19.86
CA ARG A 405 4.94 -15.36 19.03
C ARG A 405 4.41 -14.28 18.09
N TRP A 406 3.81 -14.72 16.98
CA TRP A 406 3.21 -13.86 15.96
C TRP A 406 2.12 -12.94 16.52
N TRP A 407 2.08 -11.71 16.01
CA TRP A 407 1.26 -10.61 16.51
C TRP A 407 0.12 -10.18 15.58
N GLY A 408 0.15 -10.57 14.30
CA GLY A 408 -0.59 -9.90 13.24
C GLY A 408 -1.62 -10.77 12.53
N GLU A 409 -2.31 -11.65 13.26
CA GLU A 409 -3.38 -12.49 12.66
C GLU A 409 -4.68 -11.69 12.50
N GLY A 410 -4.66 -10.38 12.68
CA GLY A 410 -5.86 -9.56 12.71
C GLY A 410 -6.27 -9.10 11.33
N ASP A 411 -7.55 -9.23 11.00
CA ASP A 411 -8.13 -8.85 9.72
C ASP A 411 -8.22 -7.33 9.57
N GLU A 412 -7.89 -6.80 8.39
CA GLU A 412 -8.33 -5.46 8.02
C GLU A 412 -9.84 -5.45 7.74
N LYS A 413 -10.51 -4.38 8.17
CA LYS A 413 -11.89 -4.11 7.82
C LYS A 413 -12.03 -2.67 7.37
N ILE A 414 -12.53 -2.47 6.17
CA ILE A 414 -12.63 -1.15 5.56
C ILE A 414 -14.03 -0.91 5.03
N TRP A 415 -14.66 0.15 5.55
CA TRP A 415 -15.97 0.62 5.12
C TRP A 415 -15.80 1.89 4.32
N VAL A 416 -16.54 1.98 3.23
CA VAL A 416 -16.63 3.18 2.41
C VAL A 416 -18.06 3.71 2.46
N ASP A 417 -18.20 5.03 2.53
CA ASP A 417 -19.46 5.75 2.42
C ASP A 417 -20.61 5.24 3.31
N GLY A 418 -20.30 4.69 4.49
CA GLY A 418 -21.29 4.26 5.48
C GLY A 418 -21.99 2.94 5.12
N GLU A 419 -21.30 2.05 4.40
CA GLU A 419 -21.70 0.65 4.22
C GLU A 419 -22.01 -0.04 5.56
N ASP A 420 -23.00 -0.94 5.58
CA ASP A 420 -23.36 -1.72 6.77
C ASP A 420 -22.36 -2.86 7.06
N PHE A 421 -21.61 -3.31 6.05
CA PHE A 421 -20.60 -4.36 6.14
C PHE A 421 -19.38 -3.94 5.31
N PRO A 422 -18.14 -4.18 5.76
CA PRO A 422 -16.97 -3.66 5.07
C PRO A 422 -16.82 -4.30 3.68
N SER A 423 -16.68 -3.47 2.65
CA SER A 423 -16.37 -3.89 1.27
C SER A 423 -14.98 -4.53 1.14
N ILE A 424 -14.09 -4.27 2.10
CA ILE A 424 -12.82 -4.98 2.28
C ILE A 424 -12.82 -5.68 3.64
N PHE A 425 -12.83 -7.01 3.63
CA PHE A 425 -12.62 -7.86 4.81
C PHE A 425 -11.41 -8.76 4.56
N GLY A 426 -10.41 -8.65 5.43
CA GLY A 426 -9.13 -9.33 5.37
C GLY A 426 -9.10 -10.80 5.78
N THR A 427 -7.88 -11.29 5.98
CA THR A 427 -7.53 -12.63 6.49
C THR A 427 -6.28 -12.62 7.40
N GLY A 428 -5.85 -11.44 7.81
CA GLY A 428 -4.63 -11.25 8.59
C GLY A 428 -3.87 -9.98 8.22
N THR A 429 -3.12 -9.45 9.18
CA THR A 429 -2.36 -8.21 9.00
C THR A 429 -1.20 -8.44 8.03
N GLU A 430 -0.53 -9.60 8.09
CA GLU A 430 0.49 -9.91 7.08
C GLU A 430 -0.08 -10.00 5.66
N ASP A 431 -1.30 -10.51 5.53
CA ASP A 431 -1.98 -10.71 4.25
C ASP A 431 -2.37 -9.36 3.64
N TYR A 432 -2.81 -8.41 4.47
CA TYR A 432 -3.01 -7.01 4.09
C TYR A 432 -1.75 -6.36 3.52
N TYR A 433 -0.60 -6.61 4.16
CA TYR A 433 0.73 -6.19 3.69
C TYR A 433 1.33 -7.16 2.66
N ALA A 434 0.53 -8.11 2.18
CA ALA A 434 0.81 -9.03 1.10
C ALA A 434 2.04 -9.94 1.34
N TYR A 435 2.19 -10.46 2.55
CA TYR A 435 3.05 -11.62 2.83
C TYR A 435 2.28 -12.67 3.63
N SER A 436 2.94 -13.75 4.09
CA SER A 436 2.23 -14.85 4.76
C SER A 436 3.09 -15.54 5.80
N TRP A 437 2.44 -16.37 6.63
CA TRP A 437 3.07 -17.21 7.63
C TRP A 437 3.87 -16.39 8.66
N GLY A 438 3.15 -15.49 9.33
CA GLY A 438 3.61 -14.67 10.43
C GLY A 438 4.62 -15.33 11.39
N GLY A 439 5.66 -14.59 11.74
CA GLY A 439 6.76 -15.02 12.61
C GLY A 439 7.82 -15.91 11.93
N ARG A 440 7.51 -16.60 10.83
CA ARG A 440 8.53 -17.21 9.94
C ARG A 440 9.07 -16.16 8.97
N SER A 441 8.18 -15.37 8.41
CA SER A 441 8.45 -14.34 7.40
C SER A 441 9.03 -13.05 7.99
N THR A 442 9.98 -13.15 8.92
CA THR A 442 10.68 -12.00 9.52
C THR A 442 11.87 -11.51 8.68
N GLU A 443 11.88 -11.86 7.39
CA GLU A 443 12.90 -11.48 6.41
C GLU A 443 12.60 -10.08 5.86
N PHE A 444 13.63 -9.32 5.52
CA PHE A 444 13.41 -8.10 4.76
C PHE A 444 12.86 -8.43 3.37
N TYR A 445 11.83 -7.72 2.94
CA TYR A 445 11.38 -7.72 1.55
C TYR A 445 10.95 -6.31 1.16
N GLU A 446 11.07 -5.99 -0.13
CA GLU A 446 10.58 -4.74 -0.70
C GLU A 446 9.97 -4.99 -2.08
N HIS A 447 8.91 -4.24 -2.37
CA HIS A 447 8.21 -4.18 -3.65
C HIS A 447 7.78 -2.72 -3.89
N PRO A 448 7.57 -2.26 -5.14
CA PRO A 448 7.11 -0.90 -5.40
C PRO A 448 5.88 -0.46 -4.60
N PHE A 449 5.01 -1.39 -4.19
CA PHE A 449 3.75 -1.07 -3.51
C PHE A 449 3.65 -1.53 -2.05
N HIS A 450 4.58 -2.33 -1.54
CA HIS A 450 4.56 -2.78 -0.15
C HIS A 450 5.93 -3.33 0.27
N ALA A 451 6.21 -3.34 1.57
CA ALA A 451 7.46 -3.86 2.11
C ALA A 451 7.31 -4.23 3.59
N GLN A 452 8.26 -5.03 4.09
CA GLN A 452 8.58 -5.18 5.50
C GLN A 452 9.93 -4.52 5.78
N PRO A 453 9.99 -3.18 5.94
CA PRO A 453 11.24 -2.46 6.21
C PRO A 453 12.02 -2.99 7.41
N ARG A 454 11.30 -3.47 8.44
CA ARG A 454 11.89 -4.00 9.65
C ARG A 454 11.03 -5.12 10.22
N SER A 455 11.65 -6.19 10.69
CA SER A 455 10.99 -7.16 11.57
C SER A 455 11.96 -7.68 12.61
N TYR A 456 11.56 -7.68 13.88
CA TYR A 456 12.43 -8.08 15.00
C TYR A 456 13.72 -7.22 15.01
N LYS A 457 14.85 -7.83 14.72
CA LYS A 457 16.18 -7.19 14.62
C LYS A 457 16.66 -7.06 13.16
N TYR A 458 15.86 -7.50 12.20
CA TYR A 458 16.24 -7.59 10.81
C TYR A 458 15.64 -6.44 10.01
N ASN A 459 16.44 -5.95 9.07
CA ASN A 459 16.07 -4.99 8.04
C ASN A 459 17.06 -5.16 6.87
N LYS A 460 17.01 -4.29 5.86
CA LYS A 460 17.93 -4.35 4.71
C LYS A 460 19.42 -4.33 5.09
N LEU A 461 19.78 -3.61 6.15
CA LEU A 461 21.17 -3.45 6.62
C LEU A 461 21.66 -4.64 7.46
N ASN A 462 20.74 -5.41 8.04
CA ASN A 462 21.02 -6.61 8.81
C ASN A 462 20.04 -7.70 8.40
N PRO A 463 20.28 -8.38 7.26
CA PRO A 463 19.37 -9.40 6.77
C PRO A 463 19.37 -10.64 7.68
N LYS A 464 18.26 -11.37 7.67
CA LYS A 464 18.11 -12.62 8.41
C LYS A 464 19.01 -13.71 7.83
N THR A 465 19.80 -14.35 8.68
CA THR A 465 20.78 -15.38 8.29
C THR A 465 20.46 -16.78 8.83
N ALA A 466 19.43 -16.90 9.67
CA ALA A 466 19.05 -18.15 10.31
C ALA A 466 17.55 -18.38 10.21
N ASN A 467 17.12 -19.65 10.25
CA ASN A 467 15.71 -20.03 10.22
C ASN A 467 15.04 -19.88 11.61
N GLU A 468 15.18 -18.70 12.23
CA GLU A 468 14.53 -18.40 13.50
C GLU A 468 13.07 -17.96 13.33
N LYS A 469 12.21 -18.38 14.27
CA LYS A 469 10.82 -17.92 14.38
C LYS A 469 10.70 -17.01 15.59
N ASN A 470 10.80 -15.70 15.37
CA ASN A 470 10.72 -14.70 16.42
C ASN A 470 10.31 -13.33 15.88
N SER A 471 9.15 -12.84 16.32
CA SER A 471 8.58 -11.55 15.92
C SER A 471 8.51 -10.55 17.07
N SER A 472 9.35 -10.69 18.12
CA SER A 472 9.34 -9.73 19.24
C SER A 472 9.93 -8.37 18.85
N GLY A 473 9.81 -7.36 19.72
CA GLY A 473 10.28 -6.01 19.45
C GLY A 473 9.57 -5.34 18.27
N TYR A 474 10.28 -4.50 17.53
CA TYR A 474 9.68 -3.67 16.49
C TYR A 474 9.61 -4.37 15.14
N SER A 475 8.41 -4.38 14.56
CA SER A 475 8.16 -4.65 13.14
C SER A 475 7.54 -3.42 12.49
N THR A 476 7.90 -3.17 11.22
CA THR A 476 7.28 -2.14 10.39
C THR A 476 6.87 -2.78 9.08
N GLU A 477 5.62 -2.55 8.70
CA GLU A 477 5.03 -2.91 7.41
C GLU A 477 4.58 -1.65 6.70
N THR A 478 4.66 -1.62 5.37
CA THR A 478 4.20 -0.48 4.57
C THR A 478 3.46 -0.95 3.35
N ARG A 479 2.42 -0.21 2.96
CA ARG A 479 1.63 -0.44 1.75
C ARG A 479 1.28 0.92 1.14
N THR A 480 1.61 1.09 -0.13
CA THR A 480 1.08 2.15 -0.98
C THR A 480 0.17 1.55 -2.03
N ARG A 481 -1.01 2.13 -2.21
CA ARG A 481 -2.02 1.63 -3.12
C ARG A 481 -1.79 2.21 -4.51
N ALA A 482 -1.85 1.34 -5.51
CA ALA A 482 -1.71 1.69 -6.92
C ALA A 482 -3.10 1.75 -7.54
N LEU A 483 -3.46 0.74 -8.34
CA LEU A 483 -4.81 0.61 -8.86
C LEU A 483 -5.86 0.28 -7.78
N ASP A 484 -5.42 -0.14 -6.60
CA ASP A 484 -6.26 -0.46 -5.43
C ASP A 484 -6.40 0.71 -4.44
N GLY A 485 -6.29 1.95 -4.93
CA GLY A 485 -6.71 3.14 -4.18
C GLY A 485 -8.20 3.10 -3.87
N MET A 486 -8.62 3.70 -2.75
CA MET A 486 -9.99 3.60 -2.26
C MET A 486 -10.68 4.97 -2.30
N PRO A 487 -11.36 5.32 -3.42
CA PRO A 487 -12.18 6.53 -3.47
C PRO A 487 -13.37 6.43 -2.51
N PHE A 488 -13.73 7.57 -1.93
CA PHE A 488 -14.90 7.74 -1.07
C PHE A 488 -15.54 9.11 -1.31
N GLU A 489 -16.86 9.20 -1.21
CA GLU A 489 -17.62 10.45 -1.44
C GLU A 489 -18.17 11.09 -0.17
N ARG A 490 -18.32 10.28 0.89
CA ARG A 490 -18.85 10.69 2.19
C ARG A 490 -17.92 10.34 3.33
N SER A 491 -17.36 9.13 3.32
CA SER A 491 -16.53 8.65 4.44
C SER A 491 -15.70 7.42 4.10
N LEU A 492 -14.62 7.21 4.84
CA LEU A 492 -13.89 5.93 4.85
C LEU A 492 -13.49 5.61 6.29
N GLN A 493 -13.68 4.37 6.73
CA GLN A 493 -13.18 3.87 8.01
C GLN A 493 -12.30 2.66 7.75
N LEU A 494 -11.05 2.71 8.23
CA LEU A 494 -10.13 1.57 8.19
C LEU A 494 -9.81 1.16 9.62
N ASP A 495 -10.23 -0.04 9.97
CA ASP A 495 -9.88 -0.69 11.22
C ASP A 495 -9.01 -1.91 10.96
N MET A 496 -8.06 -2.17 11.86
CA MET A 496 -7.23 -3.37 11.85
C MET A 496 -7.45 -4.11 13.16
N GLU A 497 -7.81 -5.39 13.11
CA GLU A 497 -7.97 -6.18 14.32
C GLU A 497 -6.66 -6.30 15.11
N VAL A 498 -6.78 -6.22 16.43
CA VAL A 498 -5.71 -6.58 17.36
C VAL A 498 -5.86 -8.06 17.70
N TRP A 499 -5.24 -8.92 16.90
CA TRP A 499 -5.32 -10.37 17.09
C TRP A 499 -3.94 -11.02 17.23
N SER A 500 -3.68 -11.58 18.42
CA SER A 500 -2.56 -12.49 18.65
C SER A 500 -3.02 -13.72 19.42
N GLY A 501 -2.37 -14.85 19.15
CA GLY A 501 -2.49 -16.05 19.97
C GLY A 501 -1.91 -15.93 21.39
N THR A 502 -1.41 -14.75 21.78
CA THR A 502 -0.90 -14.46 23.13
C THR A 502 -1.68 -13.31 23.77
N ASP A 503 -2.01 -13.44 25.04
CA ASP A 503 -2.53 -12.36 25.87
C ASP A 503 -1.37 -11.45 26.34
N CYS A 504 -1.29 -10.24 25.80
CA CYS A 504 -0.24 -9.27 26.09
C CYS A 504 -0.63 -7.85 25.66
N ASP A 505 0.16 -6.87 26.10
CA ASP A 505 0.06 -5.47 25.68
C ASP A 505 1.09 -5.16 24.58
N MET A 506 0.61 -4.81 23.39
CA MET A 506 1.43 -4.38 22.27
C MET A 506 1.52 -2.86 22.18
N GLY A 507 2.48 -2.36 21.40
CA GLY A 507 2.53 -0.96 21.00
C GLY A 507 2.20 -0.83 19.53
N TYR A 508 1.29 0.08 19.17
CA TYR A 508 0.90 0.32 17.78
C TYR A 508 1.21 1.76 17.39
N GLY A 509 1.69 1.95 16.17
CA GLY A 509 1.81 3.26 15.52
C GLY A 509 1.53 3.11 14.04
N VAL A 510 0.75 4.01 13.45
CA VAL A 510 0.44 3.98 12.03
C VAL A 510 0.53 5.38 11.43
N GLY A 511 1.27 5.50 10.32
CA GLY A 511 1.16 6.62 9.40
C GLY A 511 0.15 6.28 8.31
N VAL A 512 -0.77 7.18 8.00
CA VAL A 512 -1.81 7.00 6.96
C VAL A 512 -1.74 8.11 5.92
N TYR A 513 -2.05 7.80 4.66
CA TYR A 513 -1.99 8.75 3.54
C TYR A 513 -3.29 8.74 2.74
N TRP A 514 -3.81 9.92 2.42
CA TRP A 514 -4.98 10.08 1.56
C TRP A 514 -4.92 11.39 0.79
N TYR A 515 -5.64 11.42 -0.32
CA TYR A 515 -6.02 12.66 -0.99
C TYR A 515 -7.43 13.03 -0.58
N GLY A 516 -7.68 14.30 -0.31
CA GLY A 516 -9.01 14.79 0.07
C GLY A 516 -9.28 16.18 -0.49
N ASP A 517 -10.54 16.48 -0.78
CA ASP A 517 -10.92 17.86 -1.07
C ASP A 517 -10.80 18.77 0.17
N ALA A 518 -11.04 20.07 -0.03
CA ALA A 518 -10.89 21.08 1.02
C ALA A 518 -11.80 20.88 2.25
N ASN A 519 -12.84 20.04 2.15
CA ASN A 519 -13.79 19.77 3.23
C ASN A 519 -13.52 18.42 3.90
N THR A 520 -12.58 17.62 3.38
CA THR A 520 -12.25 16.33 3.95
C THR A 520 -11.59 16.49 5.32
N THR A 521 -12.07 15.73 6.29
CA THR A 521 -11.58 15.74 7.67
C THR A 521 -11.19 14.33 8.10
N SER A 522 -10.31 14.26 9.10
CA SER A 522 -9.84 13.01 9.71
C SER A 522 -10.07 13.06 11.21
N ASN A 523 -10.32 11.90 11.82
CA ASN A 523 -10.30 11.76 13.29
C ASN A 523 -8.88 11.74 13.89
N ARG A 524 -7.85 11.84 13.05
CA ARG A 524 -6.46 11.96 13.48
C ARG A 524 -6.12 13.43 13.70
N THR A 525 -5.62 13.75 14.89
CA THR A 525 -5.13 15.08 15.25
C THR A 525 -3.66 15.00 15.63
N PRO A 526 -2.87 16.07 15.45
CA PRO A 526 -1.49 16.14 15.94
C PRO A 526 -1.35 15.65 17.39
N ASP A 527 -0.45 14.70 17.63
CA ASP A 527 -0.18 14.13 18.96
C ASP A 527 1.30 14.21 19.34
N PRO A 528 1.80 15.40 19.71
CA PRO A 528 3.20 15.62 20.05
C PRO A 528 3.66 14.85 21.29
N LYS A 529 2.73 14.37 22.14
CA LYS A 529 3.07 13.55 23.31
C LYS A 529 3.19 12.09 22.92
N GLY A 530 2.17 11.53 22.26
CA GLY A 530 2.14 10.12 21.89
C GLY A 530 3.27 9.73 20.94
N VAL A 531 3.71 10.61 20.05
CA VAL A 531 4.92 10.34 19.23
C VAL A 531 6.17 10.11 20.09
N LEU A 532 6.30 10.77 21.24
CA LEU A 532 7.46 10.58 22.12
C LEU A 532 7.34 9.33 23.01
N GLU A 533 6.16 8.71 23.07
CA GLU A 533 5.89 7.48 23.84
C GLU A 533 6.30 6.25 23.02
N LEU A 534 7.59 5.91 23.08
CA LEU A 534 8.10 4.69 22.46
C LEU A 534 7.83 3.47 23.36
N PRO A 535 7.13 2.44 22.86
CA PRO A 535 6.93 1.21 23.61
C PRO A 535 8.28 0.55 23.98
N PRO A 536 8.47 0.09 25.22
CA PRO A 536 9.73 -0.51 25.63
C PRO A 536 9.98 -1.83 24.90
N LEU A 537 11.24 -2.10 24.53
CA LEU A 537 11.62 -3.39 23.97
C LEU A 537 11.47 -4.52 25.02
N PRO A 538 11.16 -5.76 24.59
CA PRO A 538 11.11 -6.91 25.48
C PRO A 538 12.40 -7.12 26.27
N LYS A 539 12.29 -7.66 27.48
CA LYS A 539 13.46 -8.05 28.27
C LYS A 539 14.31 -9.07 27.51
N GLY A 540 15.62 -8.79 27.38
CA GLY A 540 16.54 -9.67 26.66
C GLY A 540 16.40 -9.61 25.13
N PHE A 541 15.69 -8.60 24.60
CA PHE A 541 15.77 -8.28 23.18
C PHE A 541 17.23 -8.03 22.80
N PRO A 542 17.72 -8.61 21.67
CA PRO A 542 19.08 -8.37 21.24
C PRO A 542 19.23 -6.90 20.89
N ASP A 543 19.99 -6.16 21.70
CA ASP A 543 20.35 -4.79 21.38
C ASP A 543 21.14 -4.80 20.07
N ASN A 544 20.51 -4.41 18.95
CA ASN A 544 21.22 -3.99 17.75
C ASN A 544 21.85 -2.59 17.95
N LEU A 545 22.45 -2.38 19.11
CA LEU A 545 23.38 -1.32 19.42
C LEU A 545 24.66 -1.99 19.91
N GLU A 546 25.18 -2.93 19.12
CA GLU A 546 26.63 -3.14 19.15
C GLU A 546 27.27 -1.80 18.85
N LYS A 547 27.75 -1.18 19.93
CA LYS A 547 28.93 -0.32 19.99
C LYS A 547 29.73 -0.48 18.70
N ASN A 548 29.61 0.51 17.81
CA ASN A 548 30.58 0.73 16.74
C ASN A 548 31.97 0.54 17.34
N LYS A 549 32.67 -0.51 16.91
CA LYS A 549 34.12 -0.58 16.99
C LYS A 549 34.72 0.41 16.01
#